data_AF-A0AAD0SX44-F1
#
_entry.id   AF-A0AAD0SX44-F1
#
_cell.length_a   1.000
_cell.length_b   1.000
_cell.length_c   1.000
_cell.angle_alpha   90.00
_cell.angle_beta   90.00
_cell.angle_gamma   90.00
#
_symmetry.space_group_name_H-M   'P 1'
#
loop_
_entity.id
_entity.type
_entity.pdbx_description
1 polymer ?
#
loop_
_entity_poly.entity_id
_entity_poly.type
_entity_poly.pdbx_seq_one_letter_code
_entity_poly.pdbx_strand_id
1 'polypeptide(L)' 'MKKDFKSMTLRERFDSRGFSPQAYAKAHGVDRATLYDVFSGAITGKKDSSNKSGDARKIIAQLKKDKVWIGKLPWEV' A
#
# COMPACT_ATOMS: atom_id res chain seq x y z
N MET A 1 -21.69 -10.75 -9.50
CA MET A 1 -20.54 -11.55 -9.04
C MET A 1 -19.71 -10.70 -8.10
N LYS A 2 -19.63 -11.05 -6.81
CA LYS A 2 -18.73 -10.37 -5.87
C LYS A 2 -17.36 -11.05 -6.00
N LYS A 3 -16.36 -10.37 -6.56
CA LYS A 3 -14.97 -10.85 -6.54
C LYS A 3 -14.56 -11.06 -5.08
N ASP A 4 -14.10 -12.25 -4.74
CA ASP A 4 -13.53 -12.51 -3.42
C ASP A 4 -12.39 -11.54 -3.12
N PHE A 5 -12.36 -11.00 -1.91
CA PHE A 5 -11.34 -10.04 -1.46
C PHE A 5 -9.91 -10.58 -1.69
N LYS A 6 -9.72 -11.90 -1.60
CA LYS A 6 -8.43 -12.57 -1.89
C LYS A 6 -8.00 -12.48 -3.36
N SER A 7 -8.93 -12.44 -4.29
CA SER A 7 -8.67 -12.38 -5.73
C SER A 7 -8.53 -10.94 -6.25
N MET A 8 -8.91 -9.95 -5.46
CA MET A 8 -8.75 -8.53 -5.79
C MET A 8 -7.30 -8.07 -5.63
N THR A 9 -6.85 -7.24 -6.57
CA THR A 9 -5.56 -6.54 -6.48
C THR A 9 -5.54 -5.56 -5.31
N LEU A 10 -4.33 -5.14 -4.88
CA LEU A 10 -4.18 -4.16 -3.79
C LEU A 10 -4.96 -2.87 -4.08
N ARG A 11 -4.95 -2.44 -5.36
CA ARG A 11 -5.66 -1.24 -5.81
C ARG A 11 -7.17 -1.42 -5.81
N GLU A 12 -7.70 -2.55 -6.26
CA GLU A 12 -9.14 -2.83 -6.18
C GLU A 12 -9.63 -2.85 -4.73
N ARG A 13 -8.84 -3.39 -3.79
CA ARG A 13 -9.19 -3.37 -2.36
C ARG A 13 -9.17 -1.96 -1.79
N PHE A 14 -8.20 -1.16 -2.20
CA PHE A 14 -8.07 0.24 -1.79
C PHE A 14 -9.27 1.07 -2.29
N ASP A 15 -9.62 0.91 -3.57
CA ASP A 15 -10.76 1.55 -4.21
C ASP A 15 -12.10 1.06 -3.62
N SER A 16 -12.21 -0.23 -3.32
CA SER A 16 -13.37 -0.80 -2.62
C SER A 16 -13.58 -0.24 -1.22
N ARG A 17 -12.56 0.37 -0.60
CA ARG A 17 -12.71 1.12 0.66
C ARG A 17 -13.06 2.59 0.48
N GLY A 18 -13.16 3.06 -0.76
CA GLY A 18 -13.40 4.47 -1.08
C GLY A 18 -12.19 5.35 -0.81
N PHE A 19 -10.99 4.77 -0.69
CA PHE A 19 -9.79 5.57 -0.47
C PHE A 19 -9.33 6.20 -1.78
N SER A 20 -9.08 7.50 -1.73
CA SER A 20 -8.49 8.23 -2.85
C SER A 20 -6.97 8.27 -2.70
N PRO A 21 -6.18 7.84 -3.70
CA PRO A 21 -4.72 7.82 -3.64
C PRO A 21 -4.11 9.16 -3.25
N GLN A 22 -4.69 10.25 -3.79
CA GLN A 22 -4.24 11.61 -3.53
C GLN A 22 -4.56 12.07 -2.09
N ALA A 23 -5.77 11.79 -1.61
CA ALA A 23 -6.17 12.14 -0.25
C ALA A 23 -5.38 11.32 0.78
N TYR A 24 -5.17 10.03 0.51
CA TYR A 24 -4.43 9.12 1.37
C TYR A 24 -2.94 9.50 1.44
N ALA A 25 -2.33 9.82 0.30
CA ALA A 25 -0.97 10.33 0.24
C ALA A 25 -0.81 11.61 1.09
N LYS A 26 -1.73 12.57 0.93
CA LYS A 26 -1.74 13.82 1.68
C LYS A 26 -1.98 13.62 3.18
N ALA A 27 -2.94 12.77 3.55
CA ALA A 27 -3.31 12.50 4.94
C ALA A 27 -2.17 11.83 5.72
N HIS A 28 -1.39 10.97 5.07
CA HIS A 28 -0.28 10.26 5.69
C HIS A 28 1.09 10.89 5.44
N GLY A 29 1.15 12.01 4.71
CA GLY A 29 2.39 12.73 4.39
C GLY A 29 3.36 11.90 3.55
N VAL A 30 2.84 11.09 2.64
CA VAL A 30 3.61 10.19 1.77
C VAL A 30 3.43 10.59 0.31
N ASP A 31 4.44 10.31 -0.51
CA ASP A 31 4.38 10.67 -1.92
C ASP A 31 3.42 9.76 -2.70
N ARG A 32 2.64 10.36 -3.62
CA ARG A 32 1.68 9.62 -4.44
C ARG A 32 2.37 8.61 -5.35
N ALA A 33 3.54 8.93 -5.92
CA ALA A 33 4.25 7.98 -6.77
C ALA A 33 4.65 6.74 -5.98
N THR A 34 5.14 6.93 -4.75
CA THR A 34 5.44 5.84 -3.79
C THR A 34 4.21 4.96 -3.54
N LEU A 35 3.01 5.55 -3.40
CA LEU A 35 1.77 4.78 -3.26
C LEU A 35 1.48 3.89 -4.48
N TYR A 36 1.71 4.41 -5.69
CA TYR A 36 1.52 3.64 -6.94
C TYR A 36 2.58 2.55 -7.11
N ASP A 37 3.84 2.83 -6.79
CA ASP A 37 4.91 1.83 -6.76
C ASP A 37 4.58 0.69 -5.78
N VAL A 38 3.99 1.01 -4.62
CA VAL A 38 3.50 0.01 -3.66
C VAL A 38 2.36 -0.81 -4.27
N PHE A 39 1.39 -0.17 -4.92
CA PHE A 39 0.29 -0.89 -5.58
C PHE A 39 0.78 -1.81 -6.69
N SER A 40 1.82 -1.41 -7.39
CA SER A 40 2.47 -2.22 -8.44
C SER A 40 3.40 -3.30 -7.89
N GLY A 41 3.71 -3.28 -6.59
CA GLY A 41 4.71 -4.16 -5.97
C GLY A 41 6.17 -3.82 -6.31
N ALA A 42 6.41 -2.69 -6.99
CA ALA A 42 7.73 -2.22 -7.38
C ALA A 42 8.57 -1.79 -6.16
N ILE A 43 7.91 -1.23 -5.14
CA ILE A 43 8.51 -1.01 -3.83
C ILE A 43 7.72 -1.71 -2.74
N THR A 44 8.44 -2.40 -1.89
CA THR A 44 7.85 -3.20 -0.81
C THR A 44 8.25 -2.67 0.56
N GLY A 45 8.98 -1.56 0.66
CA GLY A 45 9.52 -1.08 1.94
C GLY A 45 10.64 -1.98 2.48
N LYS A 46 11.07 -3.01 1.74
CA LYS A 46 12.33 -3.71 2.00
C LYS A 46 13.45 -2.67 1.97
N LYS A 47 14.42 -2.80 2.87
CA LYS A 47 15.54 -1.85 3.01
C LYS A 47 16.51 -2.09 1.85
N ASP A 48 16.14 -1.63 0.67
CA ASP A 48 17.10 -1.27 -0.35
C ASP A 48 17.64 0.12 -0.02
N SER A 49 18.89 0.42 -0.35
CA SER A 49 19.62 1.65 0.03
C SER A 49 18.98 3.00 -0.36
N SER A 50 17.74 3.00 -0.86
CA SER A 50 16.98 4.20 -1.20
C SER A 50 16.15 4.72 -0.02
N ASN A 51 16.30 6.01 0.29
CA ASN A 51 15.49 6.76 1.28
C ASN A 51 13.96 6.65 1.10
N LYS A 52 13.48 6.12 -0.03
CA LYS A 52 12.07 5.88 -0.33
C LYS A 52 11.44 4.70 0.44
N SER A 53 12.26 3.84 1.06
CA SER A 53 11.75 2.69 1.82
C SER A 53 10.97 3.07 3.08
N GLY A 54 11.21 4.26 3.66
CA GLY A 54 10.50 4.75 4.83
C GLY A 54 9.02 5.04 4.56
N ASP A 55 8.73 5.78 3.50
CA ASP A 55 7.35 6.13 3.12
C ASP A 55 6.59 4.91 2.59
N ALA A 56 7.25 4.03 1.84
CA ALA A 56 6.67 2.76 1.43
C ALA A 56 6.23 1.91 2.63
N ARG A 57 7.06 1.82 3.69
CA ARG A 57 6.69 1.13 4.94
C ARG A 57 5.51 1.78 5.61
N LYS A 58 5.46 3.12 5.70
CA LYS A 58 4.33 3.84 6.27
C LYS A 58 3.04 3.53 5.50
N ILE A 59 3.07 3.65 4.17
CA ILE A 59 1.93 3.35 3.30
C ILE A 59 1.44 1.94 3.56
N ILE A 60 2.30 0.94 3.40
CA ILE A 60 1.92 -0.47 3.48
C ILE A 60 1.45 -0.81 4.92
N ALA A 61 2.05 -0.22 5.96
CA ALA A 61 1.59 -0.39 7.34
C ALA A 61 0.18 0.19 7.56
N GLN A 62 -0.12 1.36 6.99
CA GLN A 62 -1.47 1.93 7.03
C GLN A 62 -2.45 1.07 6.24
N LEU A 63 -2.11 0.66 5.01
CA LEU A 63 -2.92 -0.26 4.21
C LEU A 63 -3.23 -1.56 4.95
N LYS A 64 -2.31 -2.08 5.78
CA LYS A 64 -2.54 -3.25 6.64
C LYS A 64 -3.52 -2.95 7.77
N LYS A 65 -3.39 -1.80 8.44
CA LYS A 65 -4.38 -1.35 9.45
C LYS A 65 -5.78 -1.19 8.85
N ASP A 66 -5.85 -0.66 7.63
CA ASP A 66 -7.08 -0.48 6.87
C ASP A 66 -7.63 -1.79 6.25
N LYS A 67 -6.98 -2.93 6.49
CA LYS A 67 -7.33 -4.25 5.94
C LYS A 67 -7.36 -4.29 4.39
N VAL A 68 -6.68 -3.36 3.74
CA VAL A 68 -6.44 -3.34 2.29
C VAL A 68 -5.29 -4.27 1.93
N TRP A 69 -4.22 -4.25 2.74
CA TRP A 69 -3.11 -5.18 2.63
C TRP A 69 -3.49 -6.52 3.26
N ILE A 70 -3.33 -7.60 2.49
CA ILE A 70 -3.59 -8.97 2.96
C ILE A 70 -2.30 -9.77 2.80
N GLY A 71 -1.75 -10.25 3.91
CA GLY A 71 -0.52 -11.03 3.96
C GLY A 71 0.49 -10.49 4.97
N LYS A 72 1.62 -11.19 5.09
CA LYS A 72 2.77 -10.69 5.88
C LYS A 72 3.35 -9.45 5.22
N LEU A 73 3.85 -8.54 6.04
CA LEU A 73 4.63 -7.42 5.54
C LEU A 73 5.96 -7.98 5.01
N PRO A 74 6.44 -7.55 3.84
CA PRO A 74 7.68 -8.05 3.24
C PRO A 74 8.95 -7.74 4.05
N TRP A 75 8.83 -6.92 5.11
CA TRP A 75 9.89 -6.65 6.08
C TRP A 75 9.61 -7.19 7.50
N GLU A 76 8.45 -7.82 7.74
CA GLU A 76 8.24 -8.64 8.93
C GLU A 76 8.90 -10.00 8.65
N VAL A 77 10.19 -10.09 8.95
CA VAL A 77 10.93 -11.35 9.09
C VAL A 77 10.54 -12.05 10.38
#